data_AF-A0A3E0QBC4-F1
#
_entry.id   AF-A0A3E0QBC4-F1
#
_cell.length_a   1.000
_cell.length_b   1.000
_cell.length_c   1.000
_cell.angle_alpha   90.00
_cell.angle_beta   90.00
_cell.angle_gamma   90.00
#
_symmetry.space_group_name_H-M   'P 1'
#
loop_
_entity.id
_entity.type
_entity.pdbx_description
1 polymer ?
#
loop_
_entity_poly.entity_id
_entity_poly.type
_entity_poly.pdbx_seq_one_letter_code
_entity_poly.pdbx_strand_id
1 'polypeptide(L)'
;SDLFVDNIFFNKNKLSGIIDFYFAANDYYMYEIAICINALCFDEKNKKFIINKKKVDKLIKGYNSIKKIKLNEKNNLNILCRGAALRYLLTRLYDYTNTPKTALIKIKDPNEYCQKLITHNNLNSFKDYLI
;
A
#
# COMPACT_ATOMS: atom_id res chain seq x y z
N SER A 1 -9.17 -2.53 -4.00
CA SER A 1 -8.75 -1.82 -5.22
C SER A 1 -7.24 -1.85 -5.32
N ASP A 2 -6.67 -1.29 -6.39
CA ASP A 2 -5.24 -1.30 -6.71
C ASP A 2 -4.68 0.13 -6.77
N LEU A 3 -4.91 0.91 -5.71
CA LEU A 3 -4.58 2.33 -5.72
C LEU A 3 -3.08 2.58 -5.49
N PHE A 4 -2.31 2.39 -6.55
CA PHE A 4 -0.89 2.68 -6.62
C PHE A 4 -0.59 4.06 -7.22
N VAL A 5 0.68 4.50 -7.11
CA VAL A 5 1.16 5.79 -7.63
C VAL A 5 0.85 5.95 -9.13
N ASP A 6 0.99 4.86 -9.90
CA ASP A 6 0.71 4.79 -11.34
C ASP A 6 -0.77 4.99 -11.69
N ASN A 7 -1.67 4.74 -10.74
CA ASN A 7 -3.12 4.87 -10.94
C ASN A 7 -3.69 6.20 -10.43
N ILE A 8 -2.85 7.13 -9.97
CA ILE A 8 -3.24 8.43 -9.41
C ILE A 8 -2.59 9.57 -10.20
N PHE A 9 -3.41 10.41 -10.85
CA PHE A 9 -2.92 11.56 -11.62
C PHE A 9 -3.01 12.86 -10.83
N PHE A 10 -1.99 13.71 -11.02
CA PHE A 10 -1.95 15.05 -10.45
C PHE A 10 -1.76 16.10 -11.55
N ASN A 11 -2.50 17.21 -11.46
CA ASN A 11 -2.31 18.40 -12.26
C ASN A 11 -2.08 19.61 -11.33
N LYS A 12 -0.95 20.31 -11.48
CA LYS A 12 -0.56 21.44 -10.61
C LYS A 12 -0.72 21.12 -9.11
N ASN A 13 -0.23 19.96 -8.68
CA ASN A 13 -0.33 19.43 -7.31
C ASN A 13 -1.75 19.14 -6.80
N LYS A 14 -2.76 19.13 -7.67
CA LYS A 14 -4.13 18.70 -7.33
C LYS A 14 -4.41 17.35 -7.95
N LEU A 15 -5.09 16.48 -7.20
CA LEU A 15 -5.62 15.23 -7.74
C LEU A 15 -6.51 15.54 -8.95
N SER A 16 -6.20 14.95 -10.10
CA SER A 16 -6.94 15.16 -11.35
C SER A 16 -7.69 13.92 -11.82
N GLY A 17 -7.35 12.74 -11.31
CA GLY A 17 -8.03 11.50 -11.66
C GLY A 17 -7.46 10.28 -10.96
N ILE A 18 -8.31 9.26 -10.84
CA ILE A 18 -7.96 7.90 -10.45
C ILE A 18 -8.45 6.99 -11.57
N ILE A 19 -7.63 6.02 -11.97
CA ILE A 19 -7.96 5.07 -13.03
C ILE A 19 -7.80 3.63 -12.55
N ASP A 20 -8.00 2.68 -13.48
CA ASP A 20 -7.72 1.25 -13.29
C ASP A 20 -8.53 0.59 -12.16
N PHE A 21 -9.86 0.54 -12.37
CA PHE A 21 -10.82 -0.02 -11.42
C PHE A 21 -11.10 -1.52 -11.63
N TYR A 22 -10.26 -2.26 -12.36
CA TYR A 22 -10.50 -3.69 -12.63
C TYR A 22 -10.50 -4.54 -11.34
N PHE A 23 -9.80 -4.10 -10.30
CA PHE A 23 -9.80 -4.72 -8.97
C PHE A 23 -10.73 -4.02 -7.95
N ALA A 24 -11.70 -3.23 -8.43
CA ALA A 24 -12.74 -2.68 -7.56
C ALA A 24 -13.65 -3.81 -7.06
N ALA A 25 -13.95 -3.78 -5.76
CA ALA A 25 -14.79 -4.77 -5.10
C ALA A 25 -15.46 -4.16 -3.86
N ASN A 26 -16.50 -4.83 -3.36
CA ASN A 26 -17.09 -4.51 -2.07
C ASN A 26 -16.21 -5.10 -0.96
N ASP A 27 -15.56 -4.25 -0.17
CA ASP A 27 -14.66 -4.65 0.91
C ASP A 27 -14.60 -3.57 2.00
N TYR A 28 -13.82 -3.80 3.06
CA TYR A 28 -13.58 -2.84 4.12
C TYR A 28 -12.80 -1.62 3.61
N TYR A 29 -13.34 -0.41 3.82
CA TYR A 29 -12.64 0.83 3.47
C TYR A 29 -11.22 0.93 4.05
N MET A 30 -11.03 0.41 5.26
CA MET A 30 -9.71 0.44 5.92
C MET A 30 -8.69 -0.48 5.23
N TYR A 31 -9.12 -1.51 4.49
CA TYR A 31 -8.24 -2.34 3.69
C TYR A 31 -7.67 -1.55 2.50
N GLU A 32 -8.47 -0.67 1.89
CA GLU A 32 -7.99 0.24 0.85
C GLU A 32 -6.93 1.22 1.38
N ILE A 33 -7.12 1.73 2.61
CA ILE A 33 -6.11 2.55 3.29
C ILE A 33 -4.83 1.77 3.56
N ALA A 34 -4.94 0.49 3.95
CA ALA A 34 -3.79 -0.38 4.13
C ALA A 34 -3.02 -0.63 2.82
N ILE A 35 -3.73 -0.77 1.70
CA ILE A 35 -3.13 -0.83 0.35
C ILE A 35 -2.39 0.48 0.04
N CYS A 36 -3.04 1.63 0.26
CA CYS A 36 -2.42 2.95 0.06
C CYS A 36 -1.17 3.15 0.91
N ILE A 37 -1.16 2.69 2.16
CA ILE A 37 0.04 2.75 3.03
C ILE A 37 1.19 1.95 2.41
N ASN A 38 0.91 0.73 1.95
CA ASN A 38 1.91 -0.11 1.29
C ASN A 38 2.41 0.51 -0.02
N ALA A 39 1.53 1.12 -0.80
CA ALA A 39 1.84 1.67 -2.11
C ALA A 39 2.54 3.04 -2.05
N LEU A 40 2.09 3.94 -1.17
CA LEU A 40 2.44 5.37 -1.20
C LEU A 40 3.38 5.79 -0.07
N CYS A 41 3.38 5.07 1.05
CA CYS A 41 4.04 5.50 2.28
C CYS A 41 5.37 4.81 2.56
N PHE A 42 5.96 4.11 1.58
CA PHE A 42 7.32 3.58 1.67
C PHE A 42 8.24 4.36 0.74
N ASP A 43 9.42 4.73 1.24
CA ASP A 43 10.49 5.30 0.43
C ASP A 43 11.53 4.22 0.14
N GLU A 44 12.03 4.19 -1.10
CA GLU A 44 13.16 3.35 -1.47
C GLU A 44 14.46 4.11 -1.18
N LYS A 45 15.33 3.53 -0.35
CA LYS A 45 16.68 4.05 -0.06
C LYS A 45 17.68 2.91 -0.09
N ASN A 46 18.71 3.01 -0.93
CA ASN A 46 19.75 1.97 -1.07
C ASN A 46 19.16 0.55 -1.24
N LYS A 47 18.16 0.40 -2.12
CA LYS A 47 17.42 -0.86 -2.37
C LYS A 47 16.67 -1.43 -1.16
N LYS A 48 16.45 -0.63 -0.11
CA LYS A 48 15.61 -0.96 1.04
C LYS A 48 14.35 -0.13 1.05
N PHE A 49 13.23 -0.74 1.41
CA PHE A 49 11.95 -0.05 1.57
C PHE A 49 11.74 0.31 3.02
N ILE A 50 11.65 1.62 3.30
CA ILE A 50 11.53 2.16 4.65
C ILE A 50 10.20 2.91 4.74
N ILE A 51 9.41 2.59 5.77
CA ILE A 51 8.14 3.28 5.99
C ILE A 51 8.38 4.75 6.33
N ASN A 52 7.68 5.64 5.62
CA ASN A 52 7.67 7.08 5.84
C ASN A 52 6.43 7.45 6.66
N LYS A 53 6.61 7.53 7.97
CA LYS A 53 5.53 7.83 8.93
C LYS A 53 4.86 9.19 8.69
N LYS A 54 5.60 10.18 8.15
CA LYS A 54 5.01 11.47 7.75
C LYS A 54 4.02 11.33 6.59
N LYS A 55 4.31 10.46 5.61
CA LYS A 55 3.36 10.16 4.53
C LYS A 55 2.14 9.41 5.07
N VAL A 56 2.34 8.46 5.99
CA VAL A 56 1.22 7.75 6.64
C VAL A 56 0.31 8.73 7.39
N ASP A 57 0.88 9.60 8.22
CA ASP A 57 0.13 10.61 8.97
C ASP A 57 -0.69 11.52 8.04
N LYS A 58 -0.09 12.02 6.95
CA LYS A 58 -0.79 12.85 5.96
C LYS A 58 -1.93 12.09 5.26
N LEU A 59 -1.69 10.84 4.85
CA LEU A 59 -2.71 9.99 4.23
C LEU A 59 -3.89 9.75 5.17
N ILE A 60 -3.60 9.36 6.42
CA ILE A 60 -4.60 9.12 7.45
C ILE A 60 -5.40 10.39 7.77
N LYS A 61 -4.74 11.54 7.92
CA LYS A 61 -5.42 12.83 8.16
C LYS A 61 -6.30 13.23 6.99
N GLY A 62 -5.83 13.04 5.75
CA GLY A 62 -6.60 13.30 4.54
C GLY A 62 -7.84 12.41 4.42
N TYR A 63 -7.72 11.12 4.72
CA TYR A 63 -8.90 10.23 4.76
C TYR A 63 -9.86 10.61 5.90
N ASN A 64 -9.32 10.88 7.10
CA ASN A 64 -10.11 11.16 8.29
C ASN A 64 -10.86 12.51 8.23
N SER A 65 -10.46 13.45 7.36
CA SER A 65 -11.22 14.69 7.12
C SER A 65 -12.54 14.46 6.37
N ILE A 66 -12.65 13.34 5.64
CA ILE A 66 -13.86 12.95 4.91
C ILE A 66 -14.64 11.90 5.70
N LYS A 67 -13.95 10.90 6.24
CA LYS A 67 -14.56 9.79 6.99
C LYS A 67 -13.81 9.49 8.27
N LYS A 68 -14.48 9.70 9.41
CA LYS A 68 -13.91 9.44 10.74
C LYS A 68 -13.56 7.96 10.89
N ILE A 69 -12.28 7.67 11.14
CA ILE A 69 -11.77 6.32 11.41
C ILE A 69 -12.23 5.89 12.80
N LYS A 70 -12.94 4.77 12.88
CA LYS A 70 -13.42 4.17 14.12
C LYS A 70 -12.28 3.49 14.88
N LEU A 71 -12.47 3.29 16.18
CA LEU A 71 -11.47 2.60 17.03
C LEU A 71 -11.15 1.19 16.51
N ASN A 72 -12.18 0.43 16.09
CA ASN A 72 -11.98 -0.89 15.52
C ASN A 72 -11.13 -0.87 14.24
N GLU A 73 -11.31 0.12 13.37
CA GLU A 73 -10.49 0.27 12.14
C GLU A 73 -9.03 0.59 12.47
N LYS A 74 -8.78 1.42 13.49
CA LYS A 74 -7.42 1.70 13.98
C LYS A 74 -6.76 0.44 14.52
N ASN A 75 -7.47 -0.31 15.36
CA ASN A 75 -6.95 -1.53 15.99
C ASN A 75 -6.61 -2.61 14.97
N ASN A 76 -7.31 -2.65 13.84
CA ASN A 76 -7.08 -3.62 12.77
C ASN A 76 -6.14 -3.11 11.67
N LEU A 77 -5.63 -1.86 11.72
CA LEU A 77 -4.81 -1.33 10.63
C LEU A 77 -3.56 -2.20 10.37
N ASN A 78 -2.87 -2.65 11.42
CA ASN A 78 -1.65 -3.44 11.26
C ASN A 78 -1.92 -4.76 10.53
N ILE A 79 -2.95 -5.51 10.94
CA ILE A 79 -3.28 -6.79 10.29
C ILE A 79 -3.72 -6.60 8.84
N LEU A 80 -4.45 -5.52 8.54
CA LEU A 80 -4.82 -5.15 7.18
C LEU A 80 -3.59 -4.80 6.33
N CYS A 81 -2.64 -4.03 6.88
CA CYS A 81 -1.36 -3.71 6.21
C CYS A 81 -0.54 -4.96 5.90
N ARG A 82 -0.49 -5.92 6.82
CA ARG A 82 0.16 -7.23 6.63
C ARG A 82 -0.54 -8.04 5.55
N GLY A 83 -1.88 -8.12 5.58
CA GLY A 83 -2.67 -8.82 4.58
C GLY A 83 -2.51 -8.22 3.18
N ALA A 84 -2.53 -6.89 3.05
CA ALA A 84 -2.26 -6.20 1.80
C ALA A 84 -0.83 -6.48 1.31
N ALA A 85 0.17 -6.42 2.20
CA ALA A 85 1.55 -6.68 1.83
C ALA A 85 1.75 -8.12 1.35
N LEU A 86 1.14 -9.09 2.03
CA LEU A 86 1.17 -10.50 1.66
C LEU A 86 0.49 -10.75 0.31
N ARG A 87 -0.67 -10.15 0.06
CA ARG A 87 -1.37 -10.28 -1.24
C ARG A 87 -0.45 -9.89 -2.39
N TYR A 88 0.16 -8.72 -2.32
CA TYR A 88 1.06 -8.24 -3.38
C TYR A 88 2.38 -8.99 -3.46
N LEU A 89 2.89 -9.50 -2.33
CA LEU A 89 4.04 -10.41 -2.34
C LEU A 89 3.72 -11.66 -3.16
N LEU A 90 2.58 -12.29 -2.91
CA LEU A 90 2.18 -13.53 -3.58
C LEU A 90 1.93 -13.32 -5.07
N THR A 91 1.22 -12.25 -5.46
CA THR A 91 0.99 -11.97 -6.89
C THR A 91 2.30 -11.69 -7.61
N ARG A 92 3.19 -10.87 -7.03
CA ARG A 92 4.50 -10.60 -7.63
C ARG A 92 5.38 -11.83 -7.69
N LEU A 93 5.34 -12.70 -6.68
CA LEU A 93 6.10 -13.95 -6.69
C LEU A 93 5.60 -14.89 -7.79
N TYR A 94 4.29 -14.95 -7.98
CA TYR A 94 3.68 -15.71 -9.07
C TYR A 94 4.12 -15.14 -10.43
N ASP A 95 3.99 -13.84 -10.65
CA ASP A 95 4.40 -13.20 -11.90
C ASP A 95 5.90 -13.38 -12.16
N TYR A 96 6.73 -13.27 -11.11
CA TYR A 96 8.18 -13.41 -11.20
C TYR A 96 8.62 -14.82 -11.59
N THR A 97 7.88 -15.84 -11.19
CA THR A 97 8.20 -17.24 -11.50
C THR A 97 7.57 -17.72 -12.81
N ASN A 98 6.40 -17.19 -13.21
CA ASN A 98 5.62 -17.70 -14.34
C ASN A 98 5.70 -16.85 -15.61
N THR A 99 6.21 -15.61 -15.55
CA THR A 99 6.33 -14.77 -16.76
C THR A 99 7.40 -15.32 -17.70
N PRO A 100 7.07 -15.62 -18.97
CA PRO A 100 8.05 -16.08 -19.94
C PRO A 100 9.15 -15.04 -20.18
N LYS A 101 10.39 -15.49 -20.36
CA LYS A 101 11.53 -14.60 -20.66
C LYS A 101 11.37 -13.81 -21.96
N THR A 102 10.50 -14.25 -22.85
CA THR A 102 10.16 -13.60 -24.12
C THR A 102 9.16 -12.45 -23.95
N ALA A 103 8.53 -12.29 -22.78
CA ALA A 103 7.56 -11.25 -22.56
C ALA A 103 8.23 -9.87 -22.39
N LEU A 104 7.74 -8.88 -23.13
CA LEU A 104 8.20 -7.49 -23.06
C LEU A 104 7.52 -6.71 -21.92
N ILE A 105 7.44 -7.32 -20.73
CA ILE A 105 6.85 -6.69 -19.53
C ILE A 105 7.89 -6.58 -18.42
N LYS A 106 7.86 -5.46 -17.70
CA LYS A 106 8.71 -5.28 -16.52
C LYS A 106 8.11 -6.04 -15.34
N ILE A 107 8.73 -7.15 -14.98
CA ILE A 107 8.40 -7.91 -13.77
C ILE A 107 8.84 -7.10 -12.54
N LYS A 108 7.93 -6.90 -11.58
CA LYS A 108 8.23 -6.22 -10.30
C LYS A 108 8.90 -7.20 -9.33
N ASP A 109 9.93 -6.76 -8.62
CA ASP A 109 10.62 -7.59 -7.62
C ASP A 109 9.68 -7.91 -6.43
N PRO A 110 9.44 -9.20 -6.10
CA PRO A 110 8.64 -9.58 -4.92
C PRO A 110 9.29 -9.15 -3.60
N ASN A 111 10.60 -8.98 -3.54
CA ASN A 111 11.33 -8.62 -2.32
C ASN A 111 10.91 -7.27 -1.74
N GLU A 112 10.40 -6.34 -2.57
CA GLU A 112 9.78 -5.09 -2.09
C GLU A 112 8.70 -5.37 -1.05
N TYR A 113 7.78 -6.28 -1.37
CA TYR A 113 6.64 -6.57 -0.50
C TYR A 113 6.99 -7.52 0.65
N CYS A 114 8.04 -8.32 0.49
CA CYS A 114 8.64 -9.06 1.60
C CYS A 114 9.16 -8.10 2.68
N GLN A 115 9.95 -7.08 2.29
CA GLN A 115 10.46 -6.06 3.22
C GLN A 115 9.35 -5.24 3.89
N LYS A 116 8.32 -4.86 3.13
CA LYS A 116 7.14 -4.16 3.66
C LYS A 116 6.40 -5.03 4.69
N LEU A 117 6.20 -6.32 4.40
CA LEU A 117 5.57 -7.26 5.34
C LEU A 117 6.37 -7.41 6.64
N ILE A 118 7.70 -7.56 6.55
CA ILE A 118 8.59 -7.61 7.73
C ILE A 118 8.47 -6.31 8.53
N THR A 119 8.42 -5.16 7.86
CA THR A 119 8.23 -3.87 8.53
C THR A 119 6.94 -3.85 9.34
N HIS A 120 5.81 -4.27 8.75
CA HIS A 120 4.54 -4.32 9.45
C HIS A 120 4.51 -5.35 10.59
N ASN A 121 5.22 -6.46 10.49
CA ASN A 121 5.34 -7.45 11.59
C ASN A 121 6.05 -6.87 12.81
N ASN A 122 6.90 -5.85 12.64
CA ASN A 122 7.61 -5.17 13.72
C ASN A 122 6.83 -3.98 14.31
N LEU A 123 5.61 -3.70 13.80
CA LEU A 123 4.70 -2.69 14.32
C LEU A 123 3.56 -3.39 15.05
N ASN A 124 3.18 -2.88 16.23
CA ASN A 124 2.21 -3.50 17.12
C ASN A 124 0.90 -2.72 17.19
N SER A 125 0.93 -1.41 16.93
CA SER A 125 -0.21 -0.53 17.14
C SER A 125 -0.37 0.51 16.04
N PHE A 126 -1.57 1.11 15.96
CA PHE A 126 -1.85 2.25 15.09
C PHE A 126 -0.89 3.43 15.32
N LYS A 127 -0.40 3.63 16.56
CA LYS A 127 0.51 4.74 16.88
C LYS A 127 1.89 4.54 16.24
N ASP A 128 2.33 3.30 16.09
CA ASP A 128 3.67 2.97 15.56
C ASP A 128 3.80 3.36 14.07
N TYR A 129 2.66 3.50 13.38
CA TYR A 129 2.58 4.02 12.02
C TYR A 129 2.73 5.55 11.93
N LEU A 130 2.56 6.26 13.05
CA LEU A 130 2.54 7.73 13.10
C LEU A 130 3.79 8.34 13.75
N ILE A 131 4.38 7.66 14.73
CA ILE A 131 5.52 8.11 15.55
C ILE A 131 6.76 7.32 15.17
#